data_AF-A0A1M7YYM2-F1
#
_entry.id   AF-A0A1M7YYM2-F1
#
_cell.length_a   1.000
_cell.length_b   1.000
_cell.length_c   1.000
_cell.angle_alpha   90.00
_cell.angle_beta   90.00
_cell.angle_gamma   90.00
#
_symmetry.space_group_name_H-M   'P 1'
#
loop_
_entity.id
_entity.type
_entity.pdbx_description
1 polymer ?
#
loop_
_entity_poly.entity_id
_entity_poly.type
_entity_poly.pdbx_seq_one_letter_code
_entity_poly.pdbx_strand_id
1 'polypeptide(L)'
;MNNGEFDPVTGGIYLNGGYLVGNTQTGELWKNEAEALAWWETAEENPANQPEPAAEVAEETTDAEDTRKAVTVTEINGTVRKPEDIAAQDVVRITAMEDTDLTLKGTLDIDDESFVVPFRQDGGPLVYFNAQVSEGEFTATLNFRDSGRYEVNTELLNAELATPRFTSKPLVVYVMRNTSAASAS
;
A
#
# COMPACT_ATOMS: atom_id res chain seq x y z
N MET A 1 32.20 16.43 -5.68
CA MET A 1 32.13 16.87 -7.08
C MET A 1 30.68 17.07 -7.41
N ASN A 2 30.33 18.21 -8.00
CA ASN A 2 28.95 18.52 -8.36
C ASN A 2 28.67 18.10 -9.79
N ASN A 3 27.42 17.75 -10.11
CA ASN A 3 27.05 17.49 -11.50
C ASN A 3 27.35 18.72 -12.36
N GLY A 4 27.98 18.52 -13.52
CA GLY A 4 28.40 19.60 -14.40
C GLY A 4 29.81 20.14 -14.20
N GLU A 5 30.53 19.64 -13.19
CA GLU A 5 31.91 20.03 -12.92
C GLU A 5 32.86 19.24 -13.85
N PHE A 6 33.73 19.94 -14.58
CA PHE A 6 34.73 19.30 -15.44
C PHE A 6 35.93 18.83 -14.61
N ASP A 7 36.34 17.58 -14.83
CA ASP A 7 37.55 17.01 -14.24
C ASP A 7 38.68 16.96 -15.28
N PRO A 8 39.78 17.71 -15.09
CA PRO A 8 40.89 17.75 -16.04
C PRO A 8 41.71 16.45 -16.06
N VAL A 9 41.61 15.61 -15.02
CA VAL A 9 42.34 14.34 -14.93
C VAL A 9 41.66 13.28 -15.80
N THR A 10 40.33 13.22 -15.75
CA THR A 10 39.51 12.26 -16.50
C THR A 10 39.12 12.81 -17.88
N GLY A 11 39.22 14.11 -18.10
CA GLY A 11 38.80 14.77 -19.34
C GLY A 11 37.28 14.71 -19.54
N GLY A 12 36.51 14.74 -18.44
CA GLY A 12 35.07 14.49 -18.47
C GLY A 12 34.30 15.29 -17.43
N ILE A 13 33.01 15.39 -17.65
CA ILE A 13 32.06 16.09 -16.77
C ILE A 13 31.54 15.10 -15.74
N TYR A 14 31.57 15.46 -14.47
CA TYR A 14 30.98 14.62 -13.43
C TYR A 14 29.44 14.60 -13.57
N LEU A 15 28.86 13.40 -13.63
CA LEU A 15 27.43 13.15 -13.71
C LEU A 15 27.08 11.91 -12.87
N ASN A 16 26.18 12.07 -11.89
CA ASN A 16 25.53 10.98 -11.16
C ASN A 16 26.50 9.88 -10.65
N GLY A 17 27.67 10.27 -10.13
CA GLY A 17 28.65 9.34 -9.59
C GLY A 17 29.72 8.84 -10.57
N GLY A 18 29.71 9.30 -11.82
CA GLY A 18 30.70 8.96 -12.85
C GLY A 18 31.14 10.16 -13.70
N TYR A 19 32.02 9.92 -14.66
CA TYR A 19 32.51 10.95 -15.59
C TYR A 19 32.07 10.67 -17.02
N LEU A 20 31.43 11.66 -17.64
CA LEU A 20 31.09 11.64 -19.05
C LEU A 20 32.22 12.29 -19.85
N VAL A 21 32.95 11.47 -20.62
CA VAL A 21 34.16 11.88 -21.38
C VAL A 21 33.90 12.22 -22.85
N GLY A 22 32.64 12.21 -23.29
CA GLY A 22 32.25 12.57 -24.64
C GLY A 22 30.76 12.85 -24.80
N ASN A 23 30.39 13.42 -25.94
CA ASN A 23 29.03 13.77 -26.29
C ASN A 23 28.18 12.52 -26.49
N THR A 24 27.08 12.40 -25.75
CA THR A 24 26.18 11.23 -25.80
C THR A 24 25.40 11.13 -27.12
N GLN A 25 25.22 12.23 -27.84
CA GLN A 25 24.48 12.31 -29.10
C GLN A 25 25.36 12.01 -30.31
N THR A 26 26.61 12.50 -30.31
CA THR A 26 27.55 12.29 -31.43
C THR A 26 28.55 11.15 -31.19
N GLY A 27 28.74 10.75 -29.94
CA GLY A 27 29.74 9.75 -29.53
C GLY A 27 31.19 10.26 -29.56
N GLU A 28 31.40 11.55 -29.81
CA GLU A 28 32.74 12.16 -29.88
C GLU A 28 33.26 12.51 -28.48
N LEU A 29 34.56 12.25 -28.24
CA LEU A 29 35.22 12.65 -26.99
C LEU A 29 35.38 14.17 -26.92
N TRP A 30 35.32 14.71 -25.70
CA TRP A 30 35.53 16.14 -25.47
C TRP A 30 36.96 16.54 -25.84
N LYS A 31 37.10 17.57 -26.67
CA LYS A 31 38.43 18.08 -27.07
C LYS A 31 39.06 18.98 -26.02
N ASN A 32 38.24 19.62 -25.18
CA ASN A 32 38.67 20.52 -24.13
C ASN A 32 37.51 20.79 -23.15
N GLU A 33 37.83 21.43 -22.02
CA GLU A 33 36.87 21.84 -20.99
C GLU A 33 35.74 22.72 -21.56
N ALA A 34 36.05 23.65 -22.46
CA ALA A 34 35.05 24.56 -23.01
C ALA A 34 33.96 23.84 -23.82
N GLU A 35 34.33 22.80 -24.57
CA GLU A 35 33.40 21.96 -25.32
C GLU A 35 32.51 21.15 -24.38
N ALA A 36 33.09 20.60 -23.32
CA ALA A 36 32.37 19.85 -22.30
C ALA A 36 31.36 20.75 -21.57
N LEU A 37 31.79 21.92 -21.08
CA LEU A 37 30.91 22.86 -20.38
C LEU A 37 29.81 23.43 -21.29
N ALA A 38 30.11 23.73 -22.56
CA ALA A 38 29.10 24.18 -23.52
C ALA A 38 28.02 23.12 -23.78
N TRP A 39 28.39 21.83 -23.78
CA TRP A 39 27.41 20.76 -23.81
C TRP A 39 26.56 20.74 -22.53
N TRP A 40 27.19 20.82 -21.35
CA TRP A 40 26.47 20.84 -20.06
C TRP A 40 25.47 21.99 -19.96
N GLU A 41 25.77 23.17 -20.50
CA GLU A 41 24.85 24.31 -20.55
C GLU A 41 23.56 24.03 -21.33
N THR A 42 23.54 23.02 -22.20
CA THR A 42 22.37 22.65 -23.02
C THR A 42 21.86 21.24 -22.74
N ALA A 43 22.58 20.45 -21.95
CA ALA A 43 22.23 19.09 -21.62
C ALA A 43 20.90 19.01 -20.85
N GLU A 44 20.05 18.03 -21.19
CA GLU A 44 18.80 17.75 -20.47
C GLU A 44 19.09 17.27 -19.03
N GLU A 45 20.26 16.67 -18.81
CA GLU A 45 20.72 16.27 -17.47
C GLU A 45 21.11 17.45 -16.58
N ASN A 46 21.27 18.66 -17.15
CA ASN A 46 21.53 19.86 -16.36
C ASN A 46 20.25 20.32 -15.67
N PRO A 47 20.19 20.38 -14.32
CA PRO A 47 19.03 20.84 -13.59
C PRO A 47 18.54 22.24 -13.99
N ALA A 48 19.42 23.10 -14.52
CA ALA A 48 19.05 24.42 -15.02
C ALA A 48 18.24 24.39 -16.34
N ASN A 49 18.35 23.30 -17.11
CA ASN A 49 17.63 23.07 -18.36
C ASN A 49 16.44 22.13 -18.20
N GLN A 50 16.31 21.51 -17.02
CA GLN A 50 15.07 20.85 -16.68
C GLN A 50 13.98 21.93 -16.64
N PRO A 51 12.79 21.66 -17.20
CA PRO A 51 11.66 22.54 -16.99
C PRO A 51 11.57 22.79 -15.49
N GLU A 52 11.37 24.06 -15.07
CA GLU A 52 11.07 24.37 -13.67
C GLU A 52 10.09 23.30 -13.19
N PRO A 53 10.37 22.61 -12.06
CA PRO A 53 9.46 21.60 -11.56
C PRO A 53 8.11 22.30 -11.49
N ALA A 54 7.18 21.89 -12.36
CA ALA A 54 5.90 22.57 -12.50
C ALA A 54 5.35 22.68 -11.08
N ALA A 55 5.39 23.90 -10.54
CA ALA A 55 5.43 24.18 -9.09
C ALA A 55 4.56 23.16 -8.40
N GLU A 56 5.19 22.13 -7.80
CA GLU A 56 4.60 20.83 -7.49
C GLU A 56 3.09 20.95 -7.57
N VAL A 57 2.54 20.77 -8.78
CA VAL A 57 1.11 20.58 -8.90
C VAL A 57 1.04 19.27 -8.16
N ALA A 58 0.73 19.37 -6.86
CA ALA A 58 0.29 18.27 -6.08
C ALA A 58 -0.57 17.53 -7.08
N GLU A 59 -0.25 16.27 -7.33
CA GLU A 59 -1.28 15.40 -7.81
C GLU A 59 -2.34 15.44 -6.69
N GLU A 60 -3.15 16.49 -6.63
CA GLU A 60 -4.57 16.37 -6.81
C GLU A 60 -4.73 15.47 -8.05
N THR A 61 -4.43 14.18 -7.87
CA THR A 61 -5.44 13.14 -7.96
C THR A 61 -6.74 13.88 -7.76
N THR A 62 -7.32 14.31 -8.87
CA THR A 62 -8.70 14.75 -8.88
C THR A 62 -9.37 13.66 -8.09
N ASP A 63 -9.91 14.03 -6.93
CA ASP A 63 -10.76 13.21 -6.10
C ASP A 63 -11.92 12.86 -7.03
N ALA A 64 -11.70 11.82 -7.85
CA ALA A 64 -12.76 11.10 -8.48
C ALA A 64 -13.46 10.56 -7.27
N GLU A 65 -14.50 11.30 -6.85
CA GLU A 65 -15.25 11.06 -5.63
C GLU A 65 -15.33 9.56 -5.46
N ASP A 66 -14.68 9.05 -4.41
CA ASP A 66 -14.58 7.62 -4.21
C ASP A 66 -15.99 7.09 -3.95
N THR A 67 -16.69 6.72 -5.02
CA THR A 67 -18.09 6.30 -4.97
C THR A 67 -18.27 4.94 -4.29
N ARG A 68 -17.16 4.30 -3.87
CA ARG A 68 -17.19 3.05 -3.12
C ARG A 68 -17.80 3.28 -1.74
N LYS A 69 -18.60 2.31 -1.31
CA LYS A 69 -19.29 2.34 -0.03
C LYS A 69 -18.33 1.94 1.09
N ALA A 70 -18.25 2.78 2.11
CA ALA A 70 -17.35 2.55 3.24
C ALA A 70 -17.91 1.47 4.18
N VAL A 71 -17.13 0.41 4.38
CA VAL A 71 -17.33 -0.57 5.45
C VAL A 71 -16.70 -0.01 6.72
N THR A 72 -17.53 0.30 7.71
CA THR A 72 -17.06 0.84 9.00
C THR A 72 -17.27 -0.20 10.08
N VAL A 73 -16.19 -0.77 10.61
CA VAL A 73 -16.26 -1.66 11.78
C VAL A 73 -16.40 -0.82 13.04
N THR A 74 -17.46 -1.04 13.81
CA THR A 74 -17.78 -0.32 15.05
C THR A 74 -17.61 -1.20 16.28
N GLU A 75 -17.74 -2.52 16.14
CA GLU A 75 -17.63 -3.47 17.24
C GLU A 75 -16.88 -4.73 16.81
N ILE A 76 -16.06 -5.24 17.73
CA ILE A 76 -15.28 -6.47 17.56
C ILE A 76 -15.40 -7.29 18.84
N ASN A 77 -15.90 -8.53 18.72
CA ASN A 77 -16.07 -9.47 19.83
C ASN A 77 -15.29 -10.77 19.57
N GLY A 78 -14.97 -11.52 20.62
CA GLY A 78 -14.20 -12.78 20.50
C GLY A 78 -12.68 -12.57 20.38
N THR A 79 -12.18 -11.37 20.68
CA THR A 79 -10.73 -11.06 20.68
C THR A 79 -10.09 -11.23 22.04
N VAL A 80 -8.82 -11.61 22.06
CA VAL A 80 -7.93 -11.48 23.23
C VAL A 80 -7.50 -10.03 23.43
N ARG A 81 -7.26 -9.30 22.32
CA ARG A 81 -6.86 -7.90 22.35
C ARG A 81 -7.47 -7.15 21.18
N LYS A 82 -7.95 -5.92 21.43
CA LYS A 82 -8.44 -4.96 20.43
C LYS A 82 -8.10 -3.53 20.87
N PRO A 83 -8.06 -2.54 19.95
CA PRO A 83 -7.95 -1.13 20.33
C PRO A 83 -9.17 -0.69 21.14
N GLU A 84 -8.99 0.28 22.04
CA GLU A 84 -10.09 0.87 22.82
C GLU A 84 -11.03 1.68 21.93
N ASP A 85 -10.45 2.44 20.99
CA ASP A 85 -11.18 3.19 19.96
C ASP A 85 -10.80 2.66 18.58
N ILE A 86 -11.72 1.92 17.95
CA ILE A 86 -11.57 1.35 16.61
C ILE A 86 -11.60 2.45 15.54
N ALA A 87 -12.46 3.46 15.71
CA ALA A 87 -12.67 4.52 14.73
C ALA A 87 -11.45 5.44 14.64
N ALA A 88 -10.68 5.60 15.71
CA ALA A 88 -9.45 6.40 15.73
C ALA A 88 -8.24 5.73 15.05
N GLN A 89 -8.30 4.43 14.71
CA GLN A 89 -7.15 3.74 14.12
C GLN A 89 -7.07 3.94 12.61
N ASP A 90 -5.88 4.19 12.05
CA ASP A 90 -5.68 4.11 10.59
C ASP A 90 -5.66 2.66 10.11
N VAL A 91 -5.15 1.76 10.96
CA VAL A 91 -5.13 0.31 10.75
C VAL A 91 -5.58 -0.36 12.02
N VAL A 92 -6.69 -1.10 11.95
CA VAL A 92 -7.26 -1.83 13.09
C VAL A 92 -6.44 -3.10 13.31
N ARG A 93 -5.86 -3.27 14.50
CA ARG A 93 -5.05 -4.43 14.86
C ARG A 93 -5.68 -5.16 16.03
N ILE A 94 -5.98 -6.44 15.84
CA ILE A 94 -6.59 -7.28 16.88
C ILE A 94 -5.83 -8.59 17.05
N THR A 95 -6.02 -9.22 18.21
CA THR A 95 -5.48 -10.54 18.52
C THR A 95 -6.64 -11.47 18.89
N ALA A 96 -6.66 -12.65 18.31
CA ALA A 96 -7.66 -13.69 18.56
C ALA A 96 -6.98 -15.05 18.77
N MET A 97 -7.74 -16.03 19.25
CA MET A 97 -7.29 -17.42 19.34
C MET A 97 -7.76 -18.18 18.11
N GLU A 98 -6.97 -19.16 17.65
CA GLU A 98 -7.41 -20.11 16.64
C GLU A 98 -8.66 -20.87 17.10
N ASP A 99 -9.47 -21.32 16.14
CA ASP A 99 -10.73 -22.04 16.34
C ASP A 99 -11.75 -21.33 17.25
N THR A 100 -11.62 -20.01 17.42
CA THR A 100 -12.56 -19.19 18.18
C THR A 100 -13.32 -18.25 17.26
N ASP A 101 -14.63 -18.14 17.49
CA ASP A 101 -15.46 -17.21 16.74
C ASP A 101 -15.17 -15.77 17.13
N LEU A 102 -14.86 -14.97 16.11
CA LEU A 102 -14.67 -13.54 16.19
C LEU A 102 -15.79 -12.87 15.40
N THR A 103 -16.54 -11.97 16.03
CA THR A 103 -17.63 -11.26 15.36
C THR A 103 -17.24 -9.82 15.13
N LEU A 104 -17.29 -9.40 13.87
CA LEU A 104 -17.23 -8.01 13.46
C LEU A 104 -18.66 -7.49 13.28
N LYS A 105 -18.94 -6.32 13.82
CA LYS A 105 -20.14 -5.54 13.48
C LYS A 105 -19.76 -4.13 13.05
N GLY A 106 -20.60 -3.54 12.22
CA GLY A 106 -20.32 -2.28 11.59
C GLY A 106 -21.50 -1.72 10.82
N THR A 107 -21.21 -0.69 10.02
CA THR A 107 -22.16 -0.12 9.07
C THR A 107 -21.64 -0.24 7.65
N LEU A 108 -22.56 -0.45 6.71
CA LEU A 108 -22.28 -0.40 5.28
C LEU A 108 -23.57 0.02 4.55
N ASP A 109 -23.52 1.14 3.85
CA ASP A 109 -24.65 1.74 3.14
C ASP A 109 -24.90 1.09 1.76
N ILE A 110 -25.43 -0.13 1.80
CA ILE A 110 -25.91 -0.89 0.63
C ILE A 110 -27.24 -1.59 0.97
N ASP A 111 -27.93 -2.08 -0.07
CA ASP A 111 -29.05 -3.00 0.10
C ASP A 111 -28.64 -4.30 0.82
N ASP A 112 -29.60 -4.96 1.46
CA ASP A 112 -29.39 -6.21 2.17
C ASP A 112 -28.79 -7.29 1.24
N GLU A 113 -27.55 -7.68 1.53
CA GLU A 113 -26.78 -8.61 0.70
C GLU A 113 -25.81 -9.40 1.58
N SER A 114 -25.51 -10.64 1.18
CA SER A 114 -24.38 -11.40 1.73
C SER A 114 -23.25 -11.45 0.72
N PHE A 115 -22.03 -11.26 1.19
CA PHE A 115 -20.83 -11.29 0.36
C PHE A 115 -19.66 -11.92 1.11
N VAL A 116 -18.60 -12.23 0.37
CA VAL A 116 -17.42 -12.89 0.92
C VAL A 116 -16.34 -11.86 1.22
N VAL A 117 -15.72 -11.98 2.38
CA VAL A 117 -14.59 -11.17 2.83
C VAL A 117 -13.31 -12.01 2.78
N PRO A 118 -12.43 -11.75 1.80
CA PRO A 118 -11.13 -12.42 1.72
C PRO A 118 -10.13 -11.82 2.73
N PHE A 119 -9.43 -12.70 3.45
CA PHE A 119 -8.27 -12.38 4.27
C PHE A 119 -7.03 -13.06 3.70
N ARG A 120 -5.93 -12.33 3.61
CA ARG A 120 -4.63 -12.87 3.22
C ARG A 120 -3.88 -13.34 4.44
N GLN A 121 -3.51 -14.62 4.47
CA GLN A 121 -2.55 -15.13 5.43
C GLN A 121 -1.14 -14.77 5.00
N ASP A 122 -0.32 -14.29 5.93
CA ASP A 122 1.09 -13.99 5.67
C ASP A 122 1.84 -15.28 5.27
N GLY A 123 2.42 -15.28 4.06
CA GLY A 123 3.05 -16.46 3.45
C GLY A 123 2.11 -17.63 3.13
N GLY A 124 0.79 -17.43 3.23
CA GLY A 124 -0.22 -18.48 3.08
C GLY A 124 -1.30 -18.15 2.02
N PRO A 125 -2.34 -18.99 1.93
CA PRO A 125 -3.46 -18.77 1.01
C PRO A 125 -4.37 -17.61 1.46
N LEU A 126 -5.32 -17.26 0.58
CA LEU A 126 -6.49 -16.48 0.98
C LEU A 126 -7.46 -17.38 1.77
N VAL A 127 -8.05 -16.81 2.81
CA VAL A 127 -9.13 -17.42 3.60
C VAL A 127 -10.37 -16.56 3.44
N TYR A 128 -11.54 -17.19 3.37
CA TYR A 128 -12.77 -16.50 2.99
C TYR A 128 -13.82 -16.65 4.09
N PHE A 129 -14.42 -15.53 4.49
CA PHE A 129 -15.50 -15.48 5.47
C PHE A 129 -16.75 -14.87 4.87
N ASN A 130 -17.91 -15.31 5.33
CA ASN A 130 -19.16 -14.69 4.93
C ASN A 130 -19.42 -13.45 5.78
N ALA A 131 -19.85 -12.38 5.12
CA ALA A 131 -20.41 -11.20 5.72
C ALA A 131 -21.82 -10.97 5.20
N GLN A 132 -22.62 -10.27 5.98
CA GLN A 132 -23.98 -9.89 5.64
C GLN A 132 -24.20 -8.42 5.99
N VAL A 133 -24.96 -7.74 5.14
CA VAL A 133 -25.59 -6.46 5.46
C VAL A 133 -27.09 -6.68 5.61
N SER A 134 -27.67 -6.16 6.69
CA SER A 134 -29.10 -6.14 6.92
C SER A 134 -29.48 -4.80 7.52
N GLU A 135 -30.38 -4.06 6.90
CA GLU A 135 -30.82 -2.72 7.33
C GLU A 135 -29.62 -1.76 7.57
N GLY A 136 -28.58 -1.87 6.74
CA GLY A 136 -27.34 -1.09 6.85
C GLY A 136 -26.36 -1.55 7.93
N GLU A 137 -26.70 -2.55 8.75
CA GLU A 137 -25.78 -3.19 9.70
C GLU A 137 -24.95 -4.25 8.98
N PHE A 138 -23.63 -4.07 8.97
CA PHE A 138 -22.66 -5.06 8.53
C PHE A 138 -22.34 -6.01 9.67
N THR A 139 -22.36 -7.33 9.42
CA THR A 139 -21.90 -8.36 10.35
C THR A 139 -21.07 -9.42 9.63
N ALA A 140 -19.97 -9.85 10.25
CA ALA A 140 -19.17 -10.99 9.79
C ALA A 140 -18.69 -11.83 10.98
N THR A 141 -18.75 -13.15 10.85
CA THR A 141 -18.18 -14.08 11.83
C THR A 141 -16.96 -14.76 11.23
N LEU A 142 -15.80 -14.54 11.84
CA LEU A 142 -14.52 -15.08 11.42
C LEU A 142 -14.12 -16.20 12.38
N ASN A 143 -13.66 -17.32 11.82
CA ASN A 143 -13.11 -18.44 12.58
C ASN A 143 -11.82 -18.90 11.89
N PHE A 144 -10.68 -18.47 12.41
CA PHE A 144 -9.38 -18.78 11.83
C PHE A 144 -8.89 -20.14 12.35
N ARG A 145 -8.64 -21.07 11.42
CA ARG A 145 -8.20 -22.44 11.74
C ARG A 145 -6.74 -22.53 12.14
N ASP A 146 -5.89 -21.72 11.50
CA ASP A 146 -4.46 -21.74 11.74
C ASP A 146 -4.00 -20.45 12.42
N SER A 147 -3.08 -20.59 13.39
CA SER A 147 -2.35 -19.44 13.92
C SER A 147 -1.55 -18.70 12.83
N GLY A 148 -1.37 -17.39 12.99
CA GLY A 148 -0.63 -16.58 12.03
C GLY A 148 -1.10 -15.14 11.97
N ARG A 149 -0.58 -14.40 10.99
CA ARG A 149 -1.01 -13.04 10.68
C ARG A 149 -1.94 -13.07 9.47
N TYR A 150 -3.11 -12.46 9.61
CA TYR A 150 -4.09 -12.30 8.55
C TYR A 150 -4.39 -10.83 8.33
N GLU A 151 -4.62 -10.43 7.08
CA GLU A 151 -4.98 -9.06 6.74
C GLU A 151 -6.08 -8.98 5.70
N VAL A 152 -6.91 -7.96 5.82
CA VAL A 152 -7.81 -7.50 4.76
C VAL A 152 -7.68 -5.98 4.62
N ASN A 153 -7.70 -5.49 3.39
CA ASN A 153 -7.67 -4.08 3.05
C ASN A 153 -8.67 -3.80 1.92
N THR A 154 -8.82 -2.53 1.53
CA THR A 154 -9.68 -2.12 0.42
C THR A 154 -9.41 -2.90 -0.87
N GLU A 155 -8.15 -3.11 -1.24
CA GLU A 155 -7.82 -3.83 -2.47
C GLU A 155 -8.30 -5.28 -2.41
N LEU A 156 -8.03 -5.96 -1.30
CA LEU A 156 -8.39 -7.36 -1.13
C LEU A 156 -9.91 -7.56 -1.05
N LEU A 157 -10.61 -6.67 -0.34
CA LEU A 157 -12.08 -6.70 -0.23
C LEU A 157 -12.78 -6.62 -1.59
N ASN A 158 -12.13 -6.00 -2.58
CA ASN A 158 -12.66 -5.86 -3.93
C ASN A 158 -12.04 -6.84 -4.94
N ALA A 159 -11.09 -7.69 -4.54
CA ALA A 159 -10.32 -8.52 -5.47
C ALA A 159 -11.17 -9.51 -6.28
N GLU A 160 -12.29 -9.96 -5.70
CA GLU A 160 -13.21 -10.92 -6.32
C GLU A 160 -14.40 -10.23 -7.04
N LEU A 161 -14.45 -8.90 -7.00
CA LEU A 161 -15.53 -8.12 -7.61
C LEU A 161 -15.12 -7.65 -9.00
N ALA A 162 -16.03 -7.79 -9.97
CA ALA A 162 -15.81 -7.27 -11.33
C ALA A 162 -15.59 -5.74 -11.35
N THR A 163 -16.24 -5.04 -10.42
CA THR A 163 -16.08 -3.61 -10.20
C THR A 163 -15.86 -3.37 -8.70
N PRO A 164 -14.85 -2.59 -8.29
CA PRO A 164 -14.66 -2.21 -6.90
C PRO A 164 -15.89 -1.48 -6.34
N ARG A 165 -16.44 -1.99 -5.23
CA ARG A 165 -17.65 -1.47 -4.56
C ARG A 165 -17.37 -0.88 -3.19
N PHE A 166 -16.27 -1.27 -2.53
CA PHE A 166 -16.10 -1.03 -1.10
C PHE A 166 -14.79 -0.34 -0.75
N THR A 167 -14.79 0.42 0.33
CA THR A 167 -13.58 0.93 1.01
C THR A 167 -13.60 0.48 2.45
N SER A 168 -12.42 0.20 3.03
CA SER A 168 -12.31 -0.10 4.44
C SER A 168 -10.96 0.33 5.00
N LYS A 169 -10.92 0.63 6.30
CA LYS A 169 -9.65 0.66 7.02
C LYS A 169 -9.02 -0.73 6.97
N PRO A 170 -7.69 -0.86 6.81
CA PRO A 170 -7.05 -2.16 6.89
C PRO A 170 -7.27 -2.80 8.27
N LEU A 171 -7.60 -4.09 8.26
CA LEU A 171 -7.76 -4.90 9.46
C LEU A 171 -6.69 -5.98 9.46
N VAL A 172 -5.90 -6.03 10.54
CA VAL A 172 -4.88 -7.05 10.77
C VAL A 172 -5.27 -7.87 11.99
N VAL A 173 -5.34 -9.20 11.81
CA VAL A 173 -5.68 -10.17 12.85
C VAL A 173 -4.44 -11.02 13.13
N TYR A 174 -3.95 -10.96 14.37
CA TYR A 174 -2.95 -11.88 14.88
C TYR A 174 -3.66 -13.05 15.57
N VAL A 175 -3.62 -14.23 14.95
CA VAL A 175 -4.24 -15.44 15.47
C VAL A 175 -3.19 -16.22 16.24
N MET A 176 -3.42 -16.40 17.54
CA MET A 176 -2.55 -17.16 18.43
C MET A 176 -3.01 -18.61 18.51
N ARG A 177 -2.03 -19.51 18.66
CA ARG A 177 -2.29 -20.94 18.81
C ARG A 177 -3.07 -21.21 20.10
N ASN A 178 -4.10 -22.04 20.02
CA ASN A 178 -4.88 -22.49 21.14
C ASN A 178 -4.28 -23.80 21.65
N THR A 179 -3.39 -23.69 22.63
CA THR A 179 -2.71 -24.84 23.24
C THR A 179 -3.65 -25.75 24.05
N SER A 180 -4.92 -25.37 24.20
CA SER A 180 -5.94 -26.13 24.94
C SER A 180 -6.48 -27.33 24.17
N ALA A 181 -6.31 -27.40 22.83
CA ALA A 181 -6.83 -28.48 21.99
C ALA A 181 -5.93 -29.74 21.94
N ALA A 182 -4.71 -29.69 22.51
CA ALA A 182 -3.73 -30.78 22.41
C ALA A 182 -3.88 -31.89 23.48
N SER A 183 -4.91 -31.84 24.34
CA SER A 183 -5.09 -32.76 25.47
C SER A 183 -6.25 -33.74 25.32
N ALA A 184 -6.68 -34.05 24.10
CA ALA A 184 -7.67 -35.08 23.82
C ALA A 184 -7.11 -36.09 22.81
N SER A 185 -6.26 -37.01 23.27
CA SER A 185 -5.90 -38.25 22.58
C SER A 185 -5.58 -39.33 23.61
#